data_AF-A0AAQ3P653-F1
#
_entry.id   AF-A0AAQ3P653-F1
#
_cell.length_a   1.000
_cell.length_b   1.000
_cell.length_c   1.000
_cell.angle_alpha   90.00
_cell.angle_beta   90.00
_cell.angle_gamma   90.00
#
_symmetry.space_group_name_H-M   'P 1'
#
loop_
_entity.id
_entity.type
_entity.pdbx_description
1 polymer ?
#
loop_
_entity_poly.entity_id
_entity_poly.type
_entity_poly.pdbx_seq_one_letter_code
_entity_poly.pdbx_strand_id
1 'polypeptide(L)'
;MANVSIPLPRNVFCIPTYTTKRPSFTAPLIISCSGVAELDGSHQNKGAFFSFNGMKGVACGILAACAVTSAAFPVTAATQRLPPLSTEPNRCERAFIGNTIGQANGVYDKPLDLRQCDFTNEKSNLKGKSLSAALMSDAKFDGADMTEVIMSKAYAAGASFKGVDFSNAVLDRVNFEKADLEGAVFKNTVLSGSTFDEAKLDKAVFEDTIIGYIDLQKLCTNKSINDEGRAELGCR
;
A
#
# COMPACT_ATOMS: atom_id res chain seq x y z
N MET A 1 25.16 11.50 71.89
CA MET A 1 25.71 11.31 70.52
C MET A 1 25.71 9.82 70.25
N ALA A 2 24.75 9.33 69.48
CA ALA A 2 24.64 7.94 69.08
C ALA A 2 24.58 7.91 67.56
N ASN A 3 25.69 7.53 66.93
CA ASN A 3 25.75 7.34 65.48
C ASN A 3 25.41 5.88 65.18
N VAL A 4 24.31 5.68 64.46
CA VAL A 4 23.91 4.42 63.86
C VAL A 4 24.51 4.37 62.46
N SER A 5 25.35 3.38 62.20
CA SER A 5 25.97 3.13 60.90
C SER A 5 25.51 1.77 60.39
N ILE A 6 24.69 1.77 59.35
CA ILE A 6 24.16 0.57 58.68
C ILE A 6 25.18 0.12 57.62
N PRO A 7 25.57 -1.17 57.56
CA PRO A 7 26.39 -1.69 56.47
C PRO A 7 25.51 -2.12 55.29
N LEU A 8 25.85 -1.67 54.08
CA LEU A 8 25.27 -2.13 52.81
C LEU A 8 26.02 -3.38 52.30
N PRO A 9 25.32 -4.42 51.81
CA PRO A 9 25.96 -5.58 51.20
C PRO A 9 26.33 -5.35 49.72
N ARG A 10 27.52 -5.83 49.35
CA ARG A 10 27.97 -6.03 47.96
C ARG A 10 27.23 -7.22 47.33
N ASN A 11 26.69 -7.06 46.12
CA ASN A 11 26.66 -8.07 45.06
C ASN A 11 26.24 -7.41 43.72
N VAL A 12 27.19 -7.24 42.79
CA VAL A 12 27.34 -8.00 41.53
C VAL A 12 26.18 -7.81 40.56
N PHE A 13 26.37 -6.88 39.60
CA PHE A 13 25.58 -6.72 38.38
C PHE A 13 26.14 -7.66 37.28
N CYS A 14 25.28 -8.48 36.68
CA CYS A 14 25.56 -9.18 35.42
C CYS A 14 25.01 -8.37 34.25
N ILE A 15 25.89 -7.97 33.32
CA ILE A 15 25.55 -7.43 32.00
C ILE A 15 25.91 -8.51 30.97
N PRO A 16 25.00 -8.93 30.07
CA PRO A 16 25.38 -9.83 28.98
C PRO A 16 25.88 -9.02 27.77
N THR A 17 27.17 -9.15 27.47
CA THR A 17 27.79 -8.70 26.22
C THR A 17 27.62 -9.76 25.13
N TYR A 18 26.89 -9.43 24.05
CA TYR A 18 26.85 -10.24 22.83
C TYR A 18 28.06 -9.93 21.94
N THR A 19 28.90 -10.94 21.68
CA THR A 19 29.98 -10.89 20.69
C THR A 19 29.66 -11.81 19.51
N THR A 20 30.01 -11.33 18.33
CA THR A 20 29.78 -11.96 17.02
C THR A 20 30.84 -13.03 16.74
N LYS A 21 30.42 -14.21 16.25
CA LYS A 21 31.27 -15.13 15.47
C LYS A 21 30.41 -16.03 14.57
N ARG A 22 30.64 -15.96 13.26
CA ARG A 22 30.14 -16.90 12.24
C ARG A 22 30.81 -18.27 12.43
N PRO A 23 30.11 -19.38 12.16
CA PRO A 23 30.77 -20.61 11.76
C PRO A 23 30.45 -20.97 10.31
N SER A 24 31.50 -21.16 9.52
CA SER A 24 31.51 -21.91 8.26
C SER A 24 31.56 -23.41 8.57
N PHE A 25 30.61 -24.19 8.06
CA PHE A 25 30.73 -25.65 8.02
C PHE A 25 30.37 -26.16 6.62
N THR A 26 31.39 -26.63 5.92
CA THR A 26 31.30 -27.49 4.73
C THR A 26 31.03 -28.92 5.18
N ALA A 27 29.95 -29.52 4.69
CA ALA A 27 29.68 -30.96 4.82
C ALA A 27 29.53 -31.55 3.40
N PRO A 28 30.10 -32.74 3.13
CA PRO A 28 30.00 -33.37 1.82
C PRO A 28 28.61 -34.00 1.63
N LEU A 29 28.06 -33.82 0.44
CA LEU A 29 26.78 -34.37 0.00
C LEU A 29 26.97 -35.86 -0.32
N ILE A 30 26.44 -36.75 0.53
CA ILE A 30 26.32 -38.19 0.25
C ILE A 30 24.93 -38.43 -0.31
N ILE A 31 24.86 -38.78 -1.59
CA ILE A 31 23.63 -39.19 -2.27
C ILE A 31 23.44 -40.69 -2.03
N SER A 32 22.42 -41.06 -1.28
CA SER A 32 21.97 -42.44 -1.15
C SER A 32 20.57 -42.57 -1.74
N CYS A 33 20.48 -43.22 -2.90
CA CYS A 33 19.22 -43.71 -3.46
C CYS A 33 18.87 -45.03 -2.77
N SER A 34 17.73 -45.05 -2.08
CA SER A 34 17.10 -46.28 -1.60
C SER A 34 15.65 -46.27 -2.04
N GLY A 35 15.35 -47.03 -3.10
CA GLY A 35 13.99 -47.37 -3.47
C GLY A 35 13.49 -48.49 -2.55
N VAL A 36 12.26 -48.35 -2.06
CA VAL A 36 11.50 -49.45 -1.49
C VAL A 36 10.09 -49.35 -2.04
N ALA A 37 9.69 -50.40 -2.72
CA ALA A 37 8.35 -50.67 -3.19
C ALA A 37 7.52 -51.25 -2.04
N GLU A 38 6.29 -50.77 -1.86
CA GLU A 38 5.22 -51.51 -1.20
C GLU A 38 4.02 -51.56 -2.13
N LEU A 39 3.62 -52.80 -2.45
CA LEU A 39 2.40 -53.15 -3.14
C LEU A 39 1.33 -53.42 -2.08
N ASP A 40 0.12 -52.89 -2.28
CA ASP A 40 -1.10 -53.68 -2.05
C ASP A 40 -2.31 -53.12 -2.82
N GLY A 41 -2.99 -54.01 -3.55
CA GLY A 41 -4.45 -54.02 -3.65
C GLY A 41 -5.18 -53.19 -4.72
N SER A 42 -5.26 -53.74 -5.93
CA SER A 42 -6.50 -54.02 -6.69
C SER A 42 -6.78 -53.26 -8.01
N HIS A 43 -7.31 -54.09 -8.93
CA HIS A 43 -7.95 -53.84 -10.24
C HIS A 43 -7.08 -53.74 -11.51
N GLN A 44 -6.94 -54.91 -12.14
CA GLN A 44 -7.00 -55.26 -13.58
C GLN A 44 -7.06 -54.08 -14.57
N ASN A 45 -6.35 -54.04 -15.71
CA ASN A 45 -6.35 -55.04 -16.78
C ASN A 45 -5.32 -54.62 -17.88
N LYS A 46 -4.55 -55.60 -18.40
CA LYS A 46 -3.88 -55.71 -19.74
C LYS A 46 -3.08 -54.48 -20.27
N GLY A 47 -1.78 -54.53 -20.54
CA GLY A 47 -0.95 -55.62 -21.05
C GLY A 47 -0.62 -55.36 -22.52
N ALA A 48 0.61 -54.94 -22.84
CA ALA A 48 1.35 -55.31 -24.06
C ALA A 48 2.77 -54.72 -24.04
N PHE A 49 3.74 -55.62 -23.90
CA PHE A 49 5.13 -55.50 -24.33
C PHE A 49 5.22 -55.18 -25.83
N PHE A 50 6.24 -54.46 -26.29
CA PHE A 50 7.17 -54.93 -27.31
C PHE A 50 8.39 -53.99 -27.41
N SER A 51 9.57 -54.57 -27.24
CA SER A 51 10.87 -54.00 -27.59
C SER A 51 11.14 -54.26 -29.07
N PHE A 52 11.71 -53.30 -29.81
CA PHE A 52 12.49 -53.61 -31.00
C PHE A 52 13.59 -52.56 -31.27
N ASN A 53 14.78 -53.09 -31.58
CA ASN A 53 16.02 -52.40 -31.89
C ASN A 53 16.05 -51.93 -33.37
N GLY A 54 16.65 -50.75 -33.60
CA GLY A 54 17.47 -50.34 -34.75
C GLY A 54 17.00 -50.55 -36.20
N MET A 55 16.85 -49.45 -36.96
CA MET A 55 17.64 -49.14 -38.17
C MET A 55 17.21 -47.81 -38.83
N LYS A 56 18.20 -47.24 -39.52
CA LYS A 56 18.28 -46.02 -40.34
C LYS A 56 17.03 -45.65 -41.15
N GLY A 57 16.77 -44.34 -41.26
CA GLY A 57 15.91 -43.76 -42.30
C GLY A 57 15.65 -42.27 -42.11
N VAL A 58 16.09 -41.45 -43.06
CA VAL A 58 15.82 -40.01 -43.15
C VAL A 58 14.40 -39.78 -43.66
N ALA A 59 13.58 -39.00 -42.96
CA ALA A 59 12.47 -38.24 -43.54
C ALA A 59 12.00 -37.13 -42.59
N CYS A 60 11.87 -35.91 -43.13
CA CYS A 60 11.25 -34.74 -42.52
C CYS A 60 9.82 -35.02 -42.04
N GLY A 61 9.42 -34.41 -40.91
CA GLY A 61 8.01 -34.33 -40.55
C GLY A 61 7.73 -33.70 -39.19
N ILE A 62 7.41 -32.40 -39.23
CA ILE A 62 6.42 -31.72 -38.36
C ILE A 62 6.83 -31.43 -36.90
N LEU A 63 7.24 -30.17 -36.70
CA LEU A 63 6.84 -29.23 -35.65
C LEU A 63 6.25 -29.82 -34.35
N ALA A 64 7.07 -29.85 -33.30
CA ALA A 64 6.60 -29.65 -31.94
C ALA A 64 7.47 -28.55 -31.31
N ALA A 65 7.12 -27.29 -31.62
CA ALA A 65 7.63 -26.16 -30.87
C ALA A 65 7.14 -26.34 -29.43
N CYS A 66 8.05 -26.72 -28.53
CA CYS A 66 7.80 -26.64 -27.10
C CYS A 66 7.58 -25.16 -26.80
N ALA A 67 6.32 -24.76 -26.70
CA ALA A 67 5.92 -23.50 -26.12
C ALA A 67 6.32 -23.56 -24.65
N VAL A 68 7.58 -23.22 -24.37
CA VAL A 68 7.96 -22.71 -23.06
C VAL A 68 7.31 -21.33 -23.01
N THR A 69 6.01 -21.32 -22.71
CA THR A 69 5.40 -20.15 -22.12
C THR A 69 6.17 -19.96 -20.83
N SER A 70 7.11 -19.02 -20.85
CA SER A 70 7.53 -18.34 -19.66
C SER A 70 6.24 -17.91 -18.98
N ALA A 71 5.84 -18.65 -17.94
CA ALA A 71 4.95 -18.14 -16.93
C ALA A 71 5.72 -17.00 -16.27
N ALA A 72 5.74 -15.85 -16.96
CA ALA A 72 5.88 -14.58 -16.31
C ALA A 72 4.68 -14.54 -15.38
N PHE A 73 4.90 -14.92 -14.13
CA PHE A 73 4.00 -14.51 -13.07
C PHE A 73 3.94 -12.99 -13.18
N PRO A 74 2.81 -12.38 -13.56
CA PRO A 74 2.68 -10.97 -13.30
C PRO A 74 2.89 -10.86 -11.79
N VAL A 75 3.83 -10.02 -11.38
CA VAL A 75 3.91 -9.55 -10.01
C VAL A 75 2.57 -8.84 -9.79
N THR A 76 1.57 -9.59 -9.32
CA THR A 76 0.26 -9.08 -8.97
C THR A 76 0.52 -7.98 -7.97
N ALA A 77 0.11 -6.75 -8.35
CA ALA A 77 0.09 -5.59 -7.49
C ALA A 77 -0.32 -6.04 -6.08
N ALA A 78 0.49 -5.68 -5.08
CA ALA A 78 0.20 -5.99 -3.70
C ALA A 78 -1.17 -5.38 -3.36
N THR A 79 -2.22 -6.17 -3.40
CA THR A 79 -3.55 -5.75 -2.99
C THR A 79 -3.47 -5.52 -1.49
N GLN A 80 -3.43 -4.24 -1.11
CA GLN A 80 -3.33 -3.84 0.29
C GLN A 80 -4.49 -4.47 1.06
N ARG A 81 -4.18 -5.33 2.03
CA ARG A 81 -5.19 -6.07 2.80
C ARG A 81 -5.81 -5.12 3.83
N LEU A 82 -6.89 -4.45 3.44
CA LEU A 82 -7.63 -3.55 4.32
C LEU A 82 -8.40 -4.33 5.39
N PRO A 83 -8.64 -3.72 6.57
CA PRO A 83 -9.53 -4.31 7.57
C PRO A 83 -10.97 -4.45 7.03
N PRO A 84 -11.80 -5.32 7.63
CA PRO A 84 -13.21 -5.41 7.27
C PRO A 84 -13.91 -4.05 7.42
N LEU A 85 -15.01 -3.87 6.69
CA LEU A 85 -15.83 -2.66 6.79
C LEU A 85 -16.35 -2.47 8.21
N SER A 86 -16.22 -1.27 8.77
CA SER A 86 -16.75 -0.94 10.10
C SER A 86 -18.28 -1.01 10.11
N THR A 87 -18.82 -1.68 11.13
CA THR A 87 -20.27 -1.87 11.36
C THR A 87 -20.86 -0.81 12.30
N GLU A 88 -20.15 0.28 12.59
CA GLU A 88 -20.64 1.32 13.49
C GLU A 88 -21.81 2.10 12.88
N PRO A 89 -22.89 2.38 13.65
CA PRO A 89 -24.13 2.94 13.11
C PRO A 89 -24.01 4.40 12.61
N ASN A 90 -22.97 5.14 13.02
CA ASN A 90 -22.69 6.52 12.59
C ASN A 90 -21.26 6.64 12.05
N ARG A 91 -20.87 5.68 11.21
CA ARG A 91 -19.51 5.57 10.71
C ARG A 91 -19.06 6.83 9.95
N CYS A 92 -19.89 7.35 9.05
CA CYS A 92 -19.54 8.47 8.18
C CYS A 92 -19.50 9.81 8.93
N GLU A 93 -20.38 9.98 9.91
CA GLU A 93 -20.52 11.19 10.74
C GLU A 93 -19.29 11.42 11.62
N ARG A 94 -18.51 10.37 11.88
CA ARG A 94 -17.23 10.47 12.61
C ARG A 94 -16.19 11.32 11.89
N ALA A 95 -16.37 11.64 10.60
CA ALA A 95 -15.49 12.58 9.91
C ALA A 95 -15.46 13.97 10.59
N PHE A 96 -16.59 14.40 11.18
CA PHE A 96 -16.76 15.76 11.72
C PHE A 96 -16.40 15.91 13.21
N ILE A 97 -16.40 14.80 13.96
CA ILE A 97 -16.33 14.81 15.43
C ILE A 97 -14.92 14.42 15.89
N GLY A 98 -14.36 15.15 16.85
CA GLY A 98 -13.08 14.80 17.51
C GLY A 98 -11.81 15.01 16.67
N ASN A 99 -11.94 15.20 15.35
CA ASN A 99 -10.82 15.32 14.42
C ASN A 99 -10.24 16.74 14.28
N THR A 100 -10.65 17.72 15.09
CA THR A 100 -10.13 19.09 14.97
C THR A 100 -8.71 19.16 15.53
N ILE A 101 -7.85 19.96 14.87
CA ILE A 101 -6.51 20.29 15.36
C ILE A 101 -6.60 20.82 16.81
N GLY A 102 -5.81 20.25 17.71
CA GLY A 102 -5.82 20.59 19.15
C GLY A 102 -6.81 19.79 20.02
N GLN A 103 -7.72 19.00 19.42
CA GLN A 103 -8.57 18.04 20.13
C GLN A 103 -8.11 16.58 19.95
N ALA A 104 -7.03 16.36 19.19
CA ALA A 104 -6.46 15.05 18.88
C ALA A 104 -5.73 14.36 20.07
N ASN A 105 -6.27 14.50 21.28
CA ASN A 105 -5.76 13.85 22.50
C ASN A 105 -6.25 12.40 22.68
N GLY A 106 -6.97 11.83 21.72
CA GLY A 106 -7.50 10.47 21.81
C GLY A 106 -6.99 9.62 20.67
N VAL A 107 -6.10 8.68 20.97
CA VAL A 107 -5.86 7.52 20.12
C VAL A 107 -7.22 6.93 19.77
N TYR A 108 -7.65 7.04 18.51
CA TYR A 108 -8.85 6.31 18.10
C TYR A 108 -8.53 4.83 18.18
N ASP A 109 -9.23 4.10 19.05
CA ASP A 109 -9.08 2.64 19.19
C ASP A 109 -9.35 1.90 17.86
N LYS A 110 -10.01 2.58 16.91
CA LYS A 110 -10.33 2.08 15.58
C LYS A 110 -10.01 3.12 14.51
N PRO A 111 -9.55 2.67 13.32
CA PRO A 111 -9.32 3.57 12.19
C PRO A 111 -10.61 4.32 11.82
N LEU A 112 -10.45 5.56 11.35
CA LEU A 112 -11.54 6.35 10.81
C LEU A 112 -11.94 5.75 9.45
N ASP A 113 -12.98 4.92 9.44
CA ASP A 113 -13.45 4.26 8.24
C ASP A 113 -14.55 5.11 7.59
N LEU A 114 -14.26 5.74 6.47
CA LEU A 114 -15.19 6.57 5.68
C LEU A 114 -15.46 5.95 4.30
N ARG A 115 -15.12 4.67 4.10
CA ARG A 115 -15.32 4.00 2.82
C ARG A 115 -16.79 4.09 2.39
N GLN A 116 -16.99 4.39 1.11
CA GLN A 116 -18.32 4.47 0.47
C GLN A 116 -19.28 5.48 1.11
N CYS A 117 -18.77 6.41 1.93
CA CYS A 117 -19.58 7.49 2.49
C CYS A 117 -19.83 8.58 1.44
N ASP A 118 -20.94 9.30 1.56
CA ASP A 118 -21.32 10.40 0.68
C ASP A 118 -21.34 11.73 1.45
N PHE A 119 -20.44 12.63 1.08
CA PHE A 119 -20.24 13.98 1.61
C PHE A 119 -20.47 15.06 0.56
N THR A 120 -21.19 14.78 -0.52
CA THR A 120 -21.41 15.73 -1.64
C THR A 120 -22.30 16.94 -1.29
N ASN A 121 -22.86 16.98 -0.09
CA ASN A 121 -23.78 18.03 0.34
C ASN A 121 -23.01 19.28 0.81
N GLU A 122 -23.52 20.48 0.54
CA GLU A 122 -22.99 21.81 0.95
C GLU A 122 -22.73 21.97 2.47
N LYS A 123 -23.12 20.98 3.28
CA LYS A 123 -22.90 20.93 4.74
C LYS A 123 -21.65 20.14 5.13
N SER A 124 -20.92 19.52 4.20
CA SER A 124 -19.70 18.77 4.47
C SER A 124 -18.51 19.71 4.69
N ASN A 125 -18.55 20.43 5.80
CA ASN A 125 -17.43 21.23 6.24
C ASN A 125 -16.41 20.35 6.99
N LEU A 126 -15.31 20.04 6.31
CA LEU A 126 -14.16 19.32 6.86
C LEU A 126 -12.95 20.26 7.05
N LYS A 127 -13.20 21.58 7.07
CA LYS A 127 -12.18 22.59 7.27
C LYS A 127 -11.38 22.34 8.55
N GLY A 128 -10.05 22.32 8.43
CA GLY A 128 -9.14 22.15 9.56
C GLY A 128 -9.26 20.80 10.29
N LYS A 129 -9.93 19.81 9.69
CA LYS A 129 -10.05 18.45 10.27
C LYS A 129 -8.82 17.62 9.94
N SER A 130 -8.48 16.70 10.84
CA SER A 130 -7.49 15.65 10.60
C SER A 130 -8.19 14.36 10.20
N LEU A 131 -8.01 13.95 8.95
CA LEU A 131 -8.42 12.64 8.43
C LEU A 131 -7.22 11.70 8.29
N SER A 132 -6.23 11.85 9.19
CA SER A 132 -5.03 11.01 9.21
C SER A 132 -5.39 9.53 9.40
N ALA A 133 -4.75 8.68 8.60
CA ALA A 133 -5.00 7.24 8.51
C ALA A 133 -6.47 6.85 8.18
N ALA A 134 -7.27 7.78 7.66
CA ALA A 134 -8.65 7.49 7.27
C ALA A 134 -8.70 6.52 6.08
N LEU A 135 -9.66 5.60 6.11
CA LEU A 135 -9.99 4.73 4.99
C LEU A 135 -11.13 5.38 4.22
N MET A 136 -10.88 5.90 3.03
CA MET A 136 -11.82 6.71 2.25
C MET A 136 -12.10 6.10 0.87
N SER A 137 -11.80 4.81 0.67
CA SER A 137 -12.04 4.15 -0.62
C SER A 137 -13.48 4.30 -1.10
N ASP A 138 -13.62 4.69 -2.36
CA ASP A 138 -14.91 4.91 -3.04
C ASP A 138 -15.84 5.91 -2.32
N ALA A 139 -15.32 6.74 -1.41
CA ALA A 139 -16.08 7.79 -0.77
C ALA A 139 -16.26 8.99 -1.71
N LYS A 140 -17.32 9.76 -1.53
CA LYS A 140 -17.59 10.96 -2.33
C LYS A 140 -17.49 12.19 -1.46
N PHE A 141 -16.63 13.13 -1.83
CA PHE A 141 -16.41 14.41 -1.19
C PHE A 141 -16.66 15.58 -2.14
N ASP A 142 -17.34 15.36 -3.28
CA ASP A 142 -17.49 16.39 -4.31
C ASP A 142 -18.07 17.69 -3.73
N GLY A 143 -17.36 18.80 -3.96
CA GLY A 143 -17.73 20.13 -3.45
C GLY A 143 -17.59 20.34 -1.94
N ALA A 144 -17.03 19.38 -1.17
CA ALA A 144 -16.76 19.55 0.25
C ALA A 144 -15.69 20.63 0.50
N ASP A 145 -15.86 21.41 1.57
CA ASP A 145 -14.81 22.32 2.06
C ASP A 145 -13.79 21.50 2.87
N MET A 146 -12.62 21.28 2.27
CA MET A 146 -11.49 20.59 2.89
C MET A 146 -10.29 21.55 3.05
N THR A 147 -10.56 22.85 3.16
CA THR A 147 -9.50 23.83 3.41
C THR A 147 -8.80 23.54 4.73
N GLU A 148 -7.47 23.69 4.77
CA GLU A 148 -6.66 23.42 5.96
C GLU A 148 -6.77 21.97 6.50
N VAL A 149 -7.31 21.02 5.71
CA VAL A 149 -7.41 19.61 6.12
C VAL A 149 -6.02 19.00 6.28
N ILE A 150 -5.87 18.10 7.25
CA ILE A 150 -4.66 17.29 7.41
C ILE A 150 -4.99 15.85 7.08
N MET A 151 -4.34 15.31 6.06
CA MET A 151 -4.41 13.91 5.68
C MET A 151 -3.00 13.34 5.67
N SER A 152 -2.62 12.63 6.74
CA SER A 152 -1.39 11.82 6.74
C SER A 152 -1.72 10.34 6.62
N LYS A 153 -1.10 9.63 5.67
CA LYS A 153 -1.26 8.18 5.45
C LYS A 153 -2.71 7.74 5.21
N ALA A 154 -3.53 8.63 4.65
CA ALA A 154 -4.92 8.32 4.34
C ALA A 154 -5.02 7.49 3.05
N TYR A 155 -6.03 6.62 2.97
CA TYR A 155 -6.24 5.73 1.84
C TYR A 155 -7.51 6.12 1.10
N ALA A 156 -7.37 6.88 0.02
CA ALA A 156 -8.47 7.49 -0.74
C ALA A 156 -8.60 6.91 -2.17
N ALA A 157 -8.18 5.66 -2.35
CA ALA A 157 -8.22 5.02 -3.66
C ALA A 157 -9.67 4.95 -4.20
N GLY A 158 -9.88 5.38 -5.44
CA GLY A 158 -11.20 5.43 -6.08
C GLY A 158 -12.18 6.47 -5.53
N ALA A 159 -11.77 7.29 -4.55
CA ALA A 159 -12.62 8.34 -3.99
C ALA A 159 -12.86 9.48 -4.99
N SER A 160 -13.97 10.19 -4.83
CA SER A 160 -14.31 11.37 -5.62
C SER A 160 -14.12 12.63 -4.78
N PHE A 161 -13.39 13.60 -5.31
CA PHE A 161 -13.05 14.89 -4.71
C PHE A 161 -13.25 16.01 -5.75
N LYS A 162 -14.29 15.91 -6.57
CA LYS A 162 -14.53 16.87 -7.66
C LYS A 162 -14.79 18.25 -7.10
N GLY A 163 -14.06 19.24 -7.60
CA GLY A 163 -14.20 20.63 -7.17
C GLY A 163 -13.91 20.87 -5.69
N VAL A 164 -13.22 19.95 -5.01
CA VAL A 164 -12.86 20.10 -3.59
C VAL A 164 -11.76 21.14 -3.46
N ASP A 165 -11.91 22.01 -2.46
CA ASP A 165 -10.89 22.97 -2.08
C ASP A 165 -9.97 22.37 -0.99
N PHE A 166 -8.72 22.09 -1.36
CA PHE A 166 -7.64 21.67 -0.45
C PHE A 166 -6.73 22.84 -0.06
N SER A 167 -7.14 24.09 -0.23
CA SER A 167 -6.28 25.24 0.06
C SER A 167 -5.71 25.19 1.48
N ASN A 168 -4.40 25.39 1.61
CA ASN A 168 -3.64 25.30 2.86
C ASN A 168 -3.65 23.91 3.53
N ALA A 169 -4.00 22.84 2.81
CA ALA A 169 -4.00 21.48 3.35
C ALA A 169 -2.59 20.90 3.49
N VAL A 170 -2.48 19.84 4.30
CA VAL A 170 -1.29 18.99 4.42
C VAL A 170 -1.65 17.57 4.01
N LEU A 171 -1.16 17.14 2.84
CA LEU A 171 -1.43 15.83 2.24
C LEU A 171 -0.12 15.01 2.20
N ASP A 172 0.15 14.33 3.31
CA ASP A 172 1.34 13.51 3.52
C ASP A 172 1.03 12.03 3.29
N ARG A 173 1.66 11.39 2.30
CA ARG A 173 1.53 9.96 2.00
C ARG A 173 0.09 9.50 1.80
N VAL A 174 -0.72 10.33 1.15
CA VAL A 174 -2.10 9.99 0.82
C VAL A 174 -2.12 9.18 -0.47
N ASN A 175 -2.88 8.08 -0.47
CA ASN A 175 -3.11 7.31 -1.68
C ASN A 175 -4.35 7.83 -2.42
N PHE A 176 -4.17 8.55 -3.53
CA PHE A 176 -5.23 8.98 -4.45
C PHE A 176 -5.31 8.10 -5.72
N GLU A 177 -4.84 6.85 -5.68
CA GLU A 177 -4.93 5.94 -6.82
C GLU A 177 -6.37 5.88 -7.37
N LYS A 178 -6.55 6.12 -8.67
CA LYS A 178 -7.87 6.14 -9.35
C LYS A 178 -8.87 7.15 -8.79
N ALA A 179 -8.45 8.09 -7.94
CA ALA A 179 -9.33 9.12 -7.41
C ALA A 179 -9.75 10.09 -8.51
N ASP A 180 -10.96 10.64 -8.38
CA ASP A 180 -11.47 11.69 -9.27
C ASP A 180 -11.26 13.06 -8.60
N LEU A 181 -10.24 13.80 -9.04
CA LEU A 181 -9.83 15.11 -8.51
C LEU A 181 -10.08 16.21 -9.57
N GLU A 182 -11.05 16.01 -10.48
CA GLU A 182 -11.40 17.02 -11.49
C GLU A 182 -11.76 18.34 -10.81
N GLY A 183 -11.07 19.42 -11.20
CA GLY A 183 -11.29 20.76 -10.66
C GLY A 183 -10.88 20.94 -9.19
N ALA A 184 -10.15 19.99 -8.58
CA ALA A 184 -9.66 20.14 -7.22
C ALA A 184 -8.61 21.26 -7.11
N VAL A 185 -8.64 22.02 -6.01
CA VAL A 185 -7.77 23.17 -5.78
C VAL A 185 -6.72 22.82 -4.73
N PHE A 186 -5.43 22.82 -5.10
CA PHE A 186 -4.29 22.54 -4.22
C PHE A 186 -3.51 23.80 -3.83
N LYS A 187 -4.18 24.96 -3.72
CA LYS A 187 -3.49 26.23 -3.45
C LYS A 187 -2.74 26.23 -2.12
N ASN A 188 -1.47 26.60 -2.10
CA ASN A 188 -0.64 26.60 -0.88
C ASN A 188 -0.70 25.24 -0.13
N THR A 189 -0.86 24.13 -0.85
CA THR A 189 -0.96 22.78 -0.27
C THR A 189 0.41 22.15 -0.15
N VAL A 190 0.65 21.40 0.92
CA VAL A 190 1.83 20.55 1.03
C VAL A 190 1.51 19.15 0.51
N LEU A 191 2.12 18.77 -0.62
CA LEU A 191 2.07 17.42 -1.19
C LEU A 191 3.41 16.71 -0.92
N SER A 192 3.42 15.71 -0.03
CA SER A 192 4.62 14.94 0.24
C SER A 192 4.34 13.44 0.22
N GLY A 193 5.01 12.69 -0.63
CA GLY A 193 4.89 11.23 -0.72
C GLY A 193 3.52 10.69 -1.10
N SER A 194 2.58 11.55 -1.52
CA SER A 194 1.25 11.16 -1.97
C SER A 194 1.28 10.61 -3.41
N THR A 195 0.41 9.66 -3.73
CA THR A 195 0.36 8.98 -5.03
C THR A 195 -0.90 9.35 -5.79
N PHE A 196 -0.78 9.53 -7.11
CA PHE A 196 -1.86 9.96 -8.01
C PHE A 196 -1.97 9.02 -9.23
N ASP A 197 -1.60 7.75 -9.06
CA ASP A 197 -1.61 6.74 -10.12
C ASP A 197 -3.03 6.56 -10.65
N GLU A 198 -3.23 6.73 -11.96
CA GLU A 198 -4.55 6.67 -12.61
C GLU A 198 -5.59 7.68 -12.08
N ALA A 199 -5.19 8.65 -11.25
CA ALA A 199 -6.09 9.70 -10.78
C ALA A 199 -6.46 10.65 -11.92
N LYS A 200 -7.65 11.24 -11.87
CA LYS A 200 -8.08 12.28 -12.81
C LYS A 200 -7.83 13.65 -12.19
N LEU A 201 -7.02 14.47 -12.84
CA LEU A 201 -6.60 15.80 -12.39
C LEU A 201 -6.95 16.88 -13.41
N ASP A 202 -7.93 16.61 -14.29
CA ASP A 202 -8.41 17.58 -15.26
C ASP A 202 -8.85 18.86 -14.54
N LYS A 203 -8.33 20.01 -14.99
CA LYS A 203 -8.60 21.35 -14.40
C LYS A 203 -8.19 21.49 -12.92
N ALA A 204 -7.37 20.59 -12.38
CA ALA A 204 -6.81 20.76 -11.05
C ALA A 204 -5.85 21.97 -11.02
N VAL A 205 -5.87 22.73 -9.92
CA VAL A 205 -5.06 23.94 -9.73
C VAL A 205 -3.96 23.67 -8.72
N PHE A 206 -2.71 24.03 -9.05
CA PHE A 206 -1.54 23.76 -8.22
C PHE A 206 -0.77 25.03 -7.79
N GLU A 207 -1.42 26.20 -7.84
CA GLU A 207 -0.86 27.49 -7.41
C GLU A 207 -0.18 27.40 -6.03
N ASP A 208 1.09 27.80 -5.94
CA ASP A 208 1.89 27.78 -4.69
C ASP A 208 1.95 26.41 -3.98
N THR A 209 1.71 25.30 -4.69
CA THR A 209 1.82 23.96 -4.12
C THR A 209 3.27 23.64 -3.75
N ILE A 210 3.48 23.18 -2.52
CA ILE A 210 4.78 22.72 -2.04
C ILE A 210 4.88 21.22 -2.30
N ILE A 211 5.68 20.85 -3.29
CA ILE A 211 5.91 19.45 -3.67
C ILE A 211 7.42 19.17 -3.83
N GLY A 212 7.88 18.03 -3.32
CA GLY A 212 9.27 17.60 -3.46
C GLY A 212 9.60 17.17 -4.88
N TYR A 213 10.86 17.32 -5.30
CA TYR A 213 11.31 17.00 -6.67
C TYR A 213 10.91 15.59 -7.15
N ILE A 214 11.06 14.58 -6.29
CA ILE A 214 10.73 13.19 -6.65
C ILE A 214 9.22 12.99 -6.84
N ASP A 215 8.41 13.61 -5.98
CA ASP A 215 6.94 13.49 -6.04
C ASP A 215 6.40 14.26 -7.24
N LEU A 216 6.99 15.43 -7.55
CA LEU A 216 6.70 16.19 -8.75
C LEU A 216 6.94 15.35 -10.01
N GLN A 217 8.09 14.68 -10.13
CA GLN A 217 8.38 13.84 -11.29
C GLN A 217 7.33 12.74 -11.48
N LYS A 218 6.87 12.12 -10.40
CA LYS A 218 5.80 11.11 -10.45
C LYS A 218 4.47 11.73 -10.87
N LEU A 219 4.08 12.84 -10.26
CA LEU A 219 2.84 13.54 -10.58
C LEU A 219 2.79 13.96 -12.06
N CYS A 220 3.91 14.47 -12.60
CA CYS A 220 4.02 14.87 -14.00
C CYS A 220 3.88 13.71 -15.02
N THR A 221 3.99 12.45 -14.58
CA THR A 221 3.69 11.29 -15.45
C THR A 221 2.19 11.13 -15.73
N ASN A 222 1.34 11.71 -14.87
CA ASN A 222 -0.10 11.67 -15.05
C ASN A 222 -0.52 12.57 -16.23
N LYS A 223 -1.21 11.97 -17.20
CA LYS A 223 -1.61 12.62 -18.46
C LYS A 223 -2.93 13.40 -18.37
N SER A 224 -3.67 13.27 -17.26
CA SER A 224 -4.94 13.99 -17.06
C SER A 224 -4.72 15.45 -16.64
N ILE A 225 -3.53 15.81 -16.18
CA ILE A 225 -3.19 17.19 -15.86
C ILE A 225 -3.14 18.00 -17.17
N ASN A 226 -3.90 19.09 -17.23
CA ASN A 226 -3.94 19.99 -18.38
C ASN A 226 -2.62 20.79 -18.54
N ASP A 227 -2.42 21.43 -19.70
CA ASP A 227 -1.19 22.16 -20.01
C ASP A 227 -0.90 23.29 -19.00
N GLU A 228 -1.94 23.96 -18.51
CA GLU A 228 -1.84 25.01 -17.49
C GLU A 228 -1.32 24.45 -16.15
N GLY A 229 -1.94 23.40 -15.61
CA GLY A 229 -1.50 22.77 -14.37
C GLY A 229 -0.11 22.14 -14.49
N ARG A 230 0.25 21.62 -15.67
CA ARG A 230 1.61 21.14 -15.96
C ARG A 230 2.63 22.28 -15.93
N ALA A 231 2.27 23.45 -16.44
CA ALA A 231 3.13 24.64 -16.40
C ALA A 231 3.28 25.17 -14.96
N GLU A 232 2.21 25.21 -14.17
CA GLU A 232 2.23 25.59 -12.74
C GLU A 232 3.16 24.69 -11.93
N LEU A 233 3.06 23.38 -12.12
CA LEU A 233 3.91 22.39 -11.47
C LEU A 233 5.37 22.42 -11.96
N GLY A 234 5.64 23.04 -13.12
CA GLY A 234 6.95 23.01 -13.75
C GLY A 234 7.32 21.64 -14.33
N CYS A 235 6.32 20.88 -14.78
CA CYS A 235 6.53 19.62 -15.50
C CYS A 235 7.31 19.90 -16.81
N ARG A 236 8.38 19.15 -17.04
CA ARG A 236 9.22 19.24 -18.25
C ARG A 236 9.18 17.96 -19.05
#